data_AF-X1LHT6-F1
#
_entry.id   AF-X1LHT6-F1
#
_cell.length_a   1.000
_cell.length_b   1.000
_cell.length_c   1.000
_cell.angle_alpha   90.00
_cell.angle_beta   90.00
_cell.angle_gamma   90.00
#
_symmetry.space_group_name_H-M   'P 1'
#
loop_
_entity.id
_entity.type
_entity.pdbx_description
1 polymer ?
#
loop_
_entity_poly.entity_id
_entity_poly.type
_entity_poly.pdbx_seq_one_letter_code
_entity_poly.pdbx_strand_id
1 'polypeptide(L)'
;MKKIYCSIFIVAFIISFLSCRTETLEKDAITTGSLFKEMIDLAGLAVFPDPAYRAVQYSSFDRRSRLPGGPDWFANSDGFGKEPIPNFEKVLKEPDEEGIGGYLIADVKGPGAIIRLWSAAITGKIKLFIDDQPSPLFDGLSIGFFHSVYDSFPEVKNLNKDRLKKTIYQRDAAYTPIPFAKGMRLVWVGDLQTIHFYQVGVRLYEEGTKVISFSPEDLATYSETINRVTASLSDPDQNLNPRS
;
A
#
# COMPACT_ATOMS: atom_id res chain seq x y z
N MET A 1 -52.00 74.75 -2.82
CA MET A 1 -51.09 74.25 -1.77
C MET A 1 -51.04 72.73 -1.85
N LYS A 2 -50.11 72.18 -2.64
CA LYS A 2 -49.09 71.18 -2.26
C LYS A 2 -49.48 70.16 -1.16
N LYS A 3 -49.53 68.88 -1.56
CA LYS A 3 -48.84 67.68 -1.00
C LYS A 3 -49.78 66.46 -1.02
N ILE A 4 -49.41 65.19 -1.29
CA ILE A 4 -48.20 64.46 -1.73
C ILE A 4 -48.73 63.06 -2.11
N TYR A 5 -48.22 62.46 -3.20
CA TYR A 5 -48.44 61.06 -3.59
C TYR A 5 -47.46 60.11 -2.88
N CYS A 6 -47.73 58.80 -2.96
CA CYS A 6 -46.77 57.68 -2.82
C CYS A 6 -46.27 57.37 -1.39
N SER A 7 -46.06 56.13 -0.94
CA SER A 7 -46.11 54.81 -1.57
C SER A 7 -46.23 53.75 -0.47
N ILE A 8 -46.90 52.65 -0.82
CA ILE A 8 -46.86 51.36 -0.13
C ILE A 8 -45.41 50.85 -0.16
N PHE A 9 -44.82 50.53 0.99
CA PHE A 9 -43.61 49.70 1.06
C PHE A 9 -43.76 48.67 2.18
N ILE A 10 -44.12 47.46 1.76
CA ILE A 10 -44.04 46.22 2.52
C ILE A 10 -42.56 45.91 2.72
N VAL A 11 -42.06 46.03 3.95
CA VAL A 11 -40.72 45.54 4.32
C VAL A 11 -40.88 44.09 4.77
N ALA A 12 -40.93 43.17 3.80
CA ALA A 12 -40.68 41.76 4.03
C ALA A 12 -39.17 41.54 3.89
N PHE A 13 -38.46 41.61 5.02
CA PHE A 13 -37.04 41.28 5.09
C PHE A 13 -36.92 39.75 5.03
N ILE A 14 -36.94 39.20 3.81
CA ILE A 14 -36.60 37.79 3.56
C ILE A 14 -35.12 37.66 3.83
N ILE A 15 -34.80 37.10 4.99
CA ILE A 15 -33.48 36.60 5.33
C ILE A 15 -33.22 35.42 4.39
N SER A 16 -32.66 35.71 3.21
CA SER A 16 -31.99 34.71 2.40
C SER A 16 -30.65 34.45 3.07
N PHE A 17 -30.66 33.56 4.07
CA PHE A 17 -29.47 32.79 4.39
C PHE A 17 -29.17 31.98 3.13
N LEU A 18 -28.29 32.52 2.27
CA LEU A 18 -27.47 31.73 1.39
C LEU A 18 -26.78 30.70 2.28
N SER A 19 -27.38 29.53 2.43
CA SER A 19 -26.65 28.30 2.73
C SER A 19 -25.69 28.13 1.58
N CYS A 20 -24.51 28.74 1.72
CA CYS A 20 -23.32 28.30 1.03
C CYS A 20 -23.08 26.89 1.58
N ARG A 21 -23.73 25.89 0.96
CA ARG A 21 -23.31 24.50 1.09
C ARG A 21 -21.91 24.49 0.49
N THR A 22 -20.91 24.58 1.34
CA THR A 22 -19.62 23.97 1.03
C THR A 22 -19.94 22.49 0.84
N GLU A 23 -20.17 22.09 -0.40
CA GLU A 23 -19.93 20.71 -0.79
C GLU A 23 -18.46 20.48 -0.51
N THR A 24 -18.15 19.98 0.68
CA THR A 24 -16.92 19.24 0.88
C THR A 24 -16.99 18.11 -0.13
N LEU A 25 -16.26 18.26 -1.25
CA LEU A 25 -15.88 17.14 -2.09
C LEU A 25 -15.20 16.15 -1.13
N GLU A 26 -15.97 15.17 -0.66
CA GLU A 26 -15.43 14.07 0.11
C GLU A 26 -14.44 13.41 -0.85
N LYS A 27 -13.13 13.53 -0.57
CA LYS A 27 -12.10 12.92 -1.42
C LYS A 27 -12.42 11.43 -1.51
N ASP A 28 -12.43 10.91 -2.73
CA ASP A 28 -12.71 9.50 -2.96
C ASP A 28 -11.78 8.64 -2.10
N ALA A 29 -12.34 7.60 -1.49
CA ALA A 29 -11.58 6.74 -0.60
C ALA A 29 -10.48 5.99 -1.37
N ILE A 30 -9.31 5.83 -0.76
CA ILE A 30 -8.27 4.93 -1.28
C ILE A 30 -8.72 3.49 -1.04
N THR A 31 -8.87 2.71 -2.11
CA THR A 31 -9.28 1.31 -2.07
C THR A 31 -8.32 0.47 -2.90
N THR A 32 -8.43 -0.86 -2.79
CA THR A 32 -7.74 -1.78 -3.71
C THR A 32 -8.02 -1.42 -5.17
N GLY A 33 -9.28 -1.12 -5.50
CA GLY A 33 -9.70 -0.71 -6.83
C GLY A 33 -9.10 0.62 -7.30
N SER A 34 -9.04 1.65 -6.45
CA SER A 34 -8.45 2.94 -6.83
C SER A 34 -6.95 2.81 -7.08
N LEU A 35 -6.24 2.07 -6.22
CA LEU A 35 -4.79 1.82 -6.34
C LEU A 35 -4.45 1.05 -7.62
N PHE A 36 -5.32 0.11 -8.05
CA PHE A 36 -5.16 -0.55 -9.35
C PHE A 36 -5.37 0.41 -10.51
N LYS A 37 -6.36 1.31 -10.46
CA LYS A 37 -6.59 2.29 -11.54
C LYS A 37 -5.38 3.19 -11.74
N GLU A 38 -4.74 3.62 -10.66
CA GLU A 38 -3.52 4.45 -10.72
C GLU A 38 -2.36 3.77 -11.47
N MET A 39 -2.31 2.43 -11.53
CA MET A 39 -1.22 1.72 -12.23
C MET A 39 -1.17 1.98 -13.74
N ILE A 40 -2.26 2.49 -14.31
CA ILE A 40 -2.36 2.83 -15.74
C ILE A 40 -2.72 4.31 -15.96
N ASP A 41 -2.74 5.12 -14.89
CA ASP A 41 -2.99 6.56 -14.97
C ASP A 41 -1.68 7.30 -15.30
N LEU A 42 -1.40 7.45 -16.58
CA LEU A 42 -0.20 8.17 -17.04
C LEU A 42 -0.31 9.68 -16.85
N ALA A 43 -1.53 10.23 -16.87
CA ALA A 43 -1.75 11.66 -16.65
C ALA A 43 -1.51 12.04 -15.18
N GLY A 44 -1.87 11.14 -14.26
CA GLY A 44 -1.62 11.23 -12.83
C GLY A 44 -0.14 11.38 -12.49
N LEU A 45 0.76 10.84 -13.30
CA LEU A 45 2.22 11.01 -13.11
C LEU A 45 2.69 12.46 -13.27
N ALA A 46 1.93 13.30 -13.96
CA ALA A 46 2.25 14.71 -14.19
C ALA A 46 1.74 15.65 -13.07
N VAL A 47 1.00 15.14 -12.09
CA VAL A 47 0.42 15.92 -10.99
C VAL A 47 0.91 15.43 -9.63
N PHE A 48 0.86 16.30 -8.64
CA PHE A 48 1.12 15.89 -7.26
C PHE A 48 -0.01 14.98 -6.78
N PRO A 49 0.28 13.88 -6.06
CA PRO A 49 -0.76 12.96 -5.61
C PRO A 49 -1.75 13.66 -4.68
N ASP A 50 -3.03 13.41 -4.91
CA ASP A 50 -4.12 13.80 -4.03
C ASP A 50 -5.01 12.58 -3.74
N PRO A 51 -5.08 12.06 -2.50
CA PRO A 51 -4.39 12.52 -1.30
C PRO A 51 -2.87 12.41 -1.38
N ALA A 52 -2.19 13.38 -0.77
CA ALA A 52 -0.74 13.36 -0.63
C ALA A 52 -0.29 12.12 0.14
N TYR A 53 0.81 11.53 -0.30
CA TYR A 53 1.45 10.41 0.40
C TYR A 53 2.97 10.50 0.35
N ARG A 54 3.61 9.86 1.32
CA ARG A 54 5.05 9.60 1.32
C ARG A 54 5.32 8.15 0.98
N ALA A 55 6.23 7.89 0.04
CA ALA A 55 6.75 6.55 -0.19
C ALA A 55 7.83 6.22 0.85
N VAL A 56 7.71 5.04 1.47
CA VAL A 56 8.68 4.50 2.42
C VAL A 56 9.03 3.08 1.99
N GLN A 57 10.30 2.70 2.14
CA GLN A 57 10.76 1.35 1.88
C GLN A 57 11.39 0.76 3.13
N TYR A 58 10.98 -0.45 3.47
CA TYR A 58 11.66 -1.31 4.43
C TYR A 58 12.44 -2.36 3.64
N SER A 59 13.70 -2.60 3.98
CA SER A 59 14.52 -3.59 3.29
C SER A 59 15.51 -4.28 4.22
N SER A 60 16.05 -5.39 3.74
CA SER A 60 17.12 -6.14 4.39
C SER A 60 18.48 -5.43 4.29
N PHE A 61 18.57 -4.11 4.15
CA PHE A 61 19.87 -3.44 3.99
C PHE A 61 20.73 -3.60 5.25
N ASP A 62 22.05 -3.56 5.07
CA ASP A 62 23.01 -3.64 6.18
C ASP A 62 22.81 -2.47 7.14
N ARG A 63 22.28 -2.75 8.34
CA ARG A 63 21.90 -1.73 9.33
C ARG A 63 23.10 -0.95 9.89
N ARG A 64 24.34 -1.39 9.61
CA ARG A 64 25.56 -0.63 9.92
C ARG A 64 25.77 0.53 8.94
N SER A 65 25.28 0.43 7.71
CA SER A 65 25.30 1.50 6.70
C SER A 65 24.22 2.56 6.96
N ARG A 66 24.38 3.32 8.06
CA ARG A 66 23.39 4.30 8.53
C ARG A 66 23.90 5.74 8.59
N LEU A 67 25.18 5.98 8.31
CA LEU A 67 25.80 7.29 8.42
C LEU A 67 26.48 7.74 7.13
N PRO A 68 25.90 8.71 6.40
CA PRO A 68 26.59 9.85 5.83
C PRO A 68 28.08 9.82 5.46
N GLY A 69 28.65 8.89 4.70
CA GLY A 69 30.11 8.84 4.47
C GLY A 69 30.96 8.54 5.73
N GLY A 70 30.33 7.96 6.76
CA GLY A 70 30.98 7.52 8.00
C GLY A 70 31.48 6.07 7.93
N PRO A 71 31.86 5.49 9.10
CA PRO A 71 32.17 4.07 9.20
C PRO A 71 31.03 3.20 8.66
N ASP A 72 31.38 2.08 8.01
CA ASP A 72 30.42 1.11 7.47
C ASP A 72 29.44 1.68 6.41
N TRP A 73 29.68 2.88 5.86
CA TRP A 73 28.84 3.45 4.78
C TRP A 73 28.70 2.51 3.58
N PHE A 74 29.74 1.74 3.25
CA PHE A 74 29.73 0.74 2.19
C PHE A 74 29.62 -0.71 2.72
N ALA A 75 29.15 -0.90 3.96
CA ALA A 75 28.84 -2.24 4.44
C ALA A 75 27.70 -2.84 3.59
N ASN A 76 27.81 -4.15 3.32
CA ASN A 76 27.06 -4.81 2.25
C ASN A 76 26.58 -6.20 2.69
N SER A 77 26.31 -6.40 3.99
CA SER A 77 25.70 -7.62 4.50
C SER A 77 24.17 -7.50 4.43
N ASP A 78 23.61 -7.35 3.23
CA ASP A 78 22.21 -6.94 2.99
C ASP A 78 21.14 -8.08 3.03
N GLY A 79 21.35 -9.11 3.84
CA GLY A 79 20.47 -10.30 3.86
C GLY A 79 21.09 -11.57 3.26
N PHE A 80 22.43 -11.65 3.20
CA PHE A 80 23.16 -12.84 2.76
C PHE A 80 23.09 -14.01 3.77
N GLY A 81 22.58 -13.76 4.97
CA GLY A 81 22.69 -14.62 6.14
C GLY A 81 23.98 -14.36 6.92
N LYS A 82 23.93 -14.62 8.23
CA LYS A 82 25.06 -14.47 9.18
C LYS A 82 25.56 -13.03 9.32
N GLU A 83 24.66 -12.08 9.19
CA GLU A 83 24.93 -10.66 9.36
C GLU A 83 25.45 -10.39 10.79
N PRO A 84 26.38 -9.42 10.96
CA PRO A 84 26.90 -9.06 12.28
C PRO A 84 25.80 -8.55 13.24
N ILE A 85 24.74 -7.96 12.68
CA ILE A 85 23.53 -7.56 13.39
C ILE A 85 22.32 -7.89 12.51
N PRO A 86 21.14 -8.20 13.08
CA PRO A 86 19.96 -8.53 12.28
C PRO A 86 19.52 -7.36 11.36
N ASN A 87 19.16 -7.67 10.11
CA ASN A 87 18.75 -6.66 9.12
C ASN A 87 17.28 -6.23 9.23
N PHE A 88 16.72 -6.32 10.42
CA PHE A 88 15.32 -6.09 10.73
C PHE A 88 15.15 -4.88 11.66
N GLU A 89 13.94 -4.32 11.73
CA GLU A 89 13.65 -3.18 12.63
C GLU A 89 13.81 -3.56 14.10
N LYS A 90 13.50 -4.82 14.44
CA LYS A 90 13.60 -5.34 15.81
C LYS A 90 13.64 -6.87 15.84
N VAL A 91 14.39 -7.45 16.77
CA VAL A 91 14.23 -8.86 17.18
C VAL A 91 13.04 -8.95 18.14
N LEU A 92 11.99 -9.67 17.73
CA LEU A 92 10.78 -9.88 18.52
C LEU A 92 10.87 -11.14 19.39
N LYS A 93 11.54 -12.17 18.88
CA LYS A 93 11.84 -13.41 19.57
C LYS A 93 13.23 -13.85 19.14
N GLU A 94 14.11 -14.10 20.11
CA GLU A 94 15.43 -14.66 19.86
C GLU A 94 15.32 -16.05 19.20
N PRO A 95 16.33 -16.47 18.42
CA PRO A 95 16.40 -17.83 17.87
C PRO A 95 16.21 -18.91 18.94
N ASP A 96 15.42 -19.94 18.63
CA ASP A 96 15.36 -21.18 19.41
C ASP A 96 16.50 -22.16 19.05
N GLU A 97 16.43 -23.39 19.55
CA GLU A 97 17.47 -24.42 19.35
C GLU A 97 17.65 -24.77 17.86
N GLU A 98 16.61 -24.60 17.06
CA GLU A 98 16.62 -24.78 15.61
C GLU A 98 17.08 -23.52 14.84
N GLY A 99 17.42 -22.43 15.54
CA GLY A 99 17.84 -21.17 14.94
C GLY A 99 16.69 -20.27 14.48
N ILE A 100 15.43 -20.62 14.78
CA ILE A 100 14.25 -19.89 14.30
C ILE A 100 13.88 -18.77 15.28
N GLY A 101 14.02 -17.54 14.81
CA GLY A 101 13.61 -16.34 15.53
C GLY A 101 12.37 -15.67 14.94
N GLY A 102 11.93 -14.60 15.59
CA GLY A 102 10.87 -13.71 15.10
C GLY A 102 11.39 -12.29 14.96
N TYR A 103 11.20 -11.68 13.80
CA TYR A 103 11.81 -10.40 13.44
C TYR A 103 10.80 -9.45 12.83
N LEU A 104 10.84 -8.20 13.27
CA LEU A 104 9.97 -7.15 12.75
C LEU A 104 10.53 -6.59 11.45
N ILE A 105 9.82 -6.78 10.34
CA ILE A 105 10.16 -6.14 9.06
C ILE A 105 9.69 -4.69 9.05
N ALA A 106 8.45 -4.45 9.49
CA ALA A 106 7.84 -3.13 9.50
C ALA A 106 6.70 -3.04 10.52
N ASP A 107 6.56 -1.88 11.17
CA ASP A 107 5.42 -1.51 12.00
C ASP A 107 5.03 -0.07 11.64
N VAL A 108 3.95 0.06 10.87
CA VAL A 108 3.48 1.32 10.31
C VAL A 108 2.22 1.73 11.06
N LYS A 109 2.18 3.00 11.48
CA LYS A 109 1.00 3.63 12.10
C LYS A 109 0.33 4.58 11.12
N GLY A 110 -0.99 4.67 11.18
CA GLY A 110 -1.80 5.52 10.32
C GLY A 110 -2.21 4.85 8.99
N PRO A 111 -2.96 5.59 8.15
CA PRO A 111 -3.44 5.11 6.86
C PRO A 111 -2.30 4.91 5.86
N GLY A 112 -2.34 3.81 5.12
CA GLY A 112 -1.30 3.48 4.16
C GLY A 112 -1.69 2.36 3.19
N ALA A 113 -0.75 2.00 2.33
CA ALA A 113 -0.88 0.84 1.45
C ALA A 113 0.48 0.22 1.15
N ILE A 114 0.60 -1.10 1.26
CA ILE A 114 1.71 -1.84 0.65
C ILE A 114 1.50 -1.76 -0.86
N ILE A 115 2.49 -1.28 -1.61
CA ILE A 115 2.39 -1.11 -3.08
C ILE A 115 3.39 -1.96 -3.85
N ARG A 116 4.44 -2.43 -3.19
CA ARG A 116 5.48 -3.26 -3.82
C ARG A 116 6.08 -4.22 -2.80
N LEU A 117 6.22 -5.46 -3.21
CA LEU A 117 6.94 -6.50 -2.50
C LEU A 117 8.04 -7.03 -3.41
N TRP A 118 9.21 -7.33 -2.84
CA TRP A 118 10.30 -7.96 -3.59
C TRP A 118 11.16 -8.82 -2.68
N SER A 119 11.65 -9.93 -3.24
CA SER A 119 12.67 -10.77 -2.62
C SER A 119 13.37 -11.58 -3.71
N ALA A 120 14.70 -11.48 -3.81
CA ALA A 120 15.49 -12.43 -4.60
C ALA A 120 15.49 -13.84 -3.97
N ALA A 121 15.55 -13.92 -2.63
CA ALA A 121 15.47 -15.16 -1.88
C ALA A 121 15.20 -14.87 -0.40
N ILE A 122 14.21 -15.57 0.16
CA ILE A 122 13.91 -15.54 1.59
C ILE A 122 13.14 -16.80 1.97
N THR A 123 13.60 -17.48 3.02
CA THR A 123 12.93 -18.68 3.56
C THR A 123 12.02 -18.30 4.73
N GLY A 124 11.47 -19.29 5.44
CA GLY A 124 10.63 -19.05 6.61
C GLY A 124 9.21 -18.59 6.27
N LYS A 125 8.58 -17.90 7.22
CA LYS A 125 7.18 -17.45 7.14
C LYS A 125 7.04 -15.96 7.35
N ILE A 126 6.03 -15.38 6.72
CA ILE A 126 5.59 -14.01 6.94
C ILE A 126 4.25 -14.02 7.66
N LYS A 127 4.10 -13.10 8.61
CA LYS A 127 2.82 -12.73 9.20
C LYS A 127 2.55 -11.25 8.95
N LEU A 128 1.48 -10.94 8.23
CA LEU A 128 0.99 -9.59 8.01
C LEU A 128 -0.28 -9.37 8.84
N PHE A 129 -0.27 -8.34 9.68
CA PHE A 129 -1.42 -7.84 10.41
C PHE A 129 -1.75 -6.44 9.89
N ILE A 130 -3.03 -6.11 9.77
CA ILE A 130 -3.49 -4.76 9.45
C ILE A 130 -4.57 -4.36 10.45
N ASP A 131 -4.62 -3.07 10.76
CA ASP A 131 -5.69 -2.40 11.51
C ASP A 131 -6.08 -3.01 12.85
N ASP A 132 -5.05 -3.45 13.59
CA ASP A 132 -5.15 -4.07 14.91
C ASP A 132 -6.03 -5.33 14.93
N GLN A 133 -6.19 -6.00 13.78
CA GLN A 133 -6.93 -7.26 13.71
C GLN A 133 -6.21 -8.35 14.54
N PRO A 134 -6.96 -9.17 15.30
CA PRO A 134 -6.39 -10.17 16.19
C PRO A 134 -5.74 -11.35 15.43
N SER A 135 -6.23 -11.64 14.23
CA SER A 135 -5.65 -12.63 13.32
C SER A 135 -4.84 -11.95 12.21
N PRO A 136 -3.72 -12.55 11.76
CA PRO A 136 -3.00 -12.03 10.62
C PRO A 136 -3.86 -12.14 9.35
N LEU A 137 -3.82 -11.11 8.52
CA LEU A 137 -4.35 -11.13 7.15
C LEU A 137 -3.63 -12.20 6.30
N PHE A 138 -2.34 -12.38 6.54
CA PHE A 138 -1.53 -13.41 5.88
C PHE A 138 -0.65 -14.11 6.91
N ASP A 139 -0.65 -15.44 6.94
CA ASP A 139 0.28 -16.29 7.70
C ASP A 139 0.71 -17.45 6.81
N GLY A 140 1.90 -17.35 6.20
CA GLY A 140 2.31 -18.25 5.13
C GLY A 140 3.79 -18.17 4.78
N LEU A 141 4.21 -18.91 3.76
CA LEU A 141 5.60 -18.93 3.32
C LEU A 141 6.03 -17.57 2.78
N SER A 142 7.24 -17.14 3.14
CA SER A 142 7.77 -15.82 2.74
C SER A 142 7.80 -15.65 1.22
N ILE A 143 8.21 -16.66 0.47
CA ILE A 143 8.29 -16.57 -1.01
C ILE A 143 6.92 -16.30 -1.63
N GLY A 144 5.86 -16.94 -1.13
CA GLY A 144 4.49 -16.71 -1.60
C GLY A 144 4.01 -15.29 -1.30
N PHE A 145 4.39 -14.73 -0.15
CA PHE A 145 4.12 -13.33 0.18
C PHE A 145 4.80 -12.37 -0.79
N PHE A 146 6.12 -12.51 -1.01
CA PHE A 146 6.86 -11.53 -1.80
C PHE A 146 6.64 -11.64 -3.31
N HIS A 147 6.32 -12.82 -3.83
CA HIS A 147 6.20 -13.06 -5.27
C HIS A 147 4.75 -13.05 -5.76
N SER A 148 3.80 -13.47 -4.94
CA SER A 148 2.42 -13.70 -5.39
C SER A 148 1.40 -13.70 -4.25
N VAL A 149 1.40 -12.68 -3.38
CA VAL A 149 0.59 -12.69 -2.14
C VAL A 149 -0.89 -12.98 -2.39
N TYR A 150 -1.49 -12.47 -3.49
CA TYR A 150 -2.90 -12.72 -3.77
C TYR A 150 -3.22 -14.19 -4.05
N ASP A 151 -2.25 -14.99 -4.50
CA ASP A 151 -2.45 -16.42 -4.75
C ASP A 151 -2.73 -17.20 -3.46
N SER A 152 -2.50 -16.58 -2.29
CA SER A 152 -2.80 -17.15 -0.98
C SER A 152 -4.25 -16.93 -0.55
N PHE A 153 -5.03 -16.16 -1.31
CA PHE A 153 -6.45 -15.89 -1.06
C PHE A 153 -7.32 -16.65 -2.06
N PRO A 154 -8.35 -17.41 -1.63
CA PRO A 154 -9.25 -18.12 -2.54
C PRO A 154 -9.94 -17.23 -3.59
N GLU A 155 -10.16 -15.96 -3.26
CA GLU A 155 -10.84 -14.95 -4.07
C GLU A 155 -10.07 -14.57 -5.33
N VAL A 156 -8.76 -14.91 -5.40
CA VAL A 156 -7.95 -14.77 -6.61
C VAL A 156 -8.53 -15.51 -7.82
N LYS A 157 -9.42 -16.51 -7.60
CA LYS A 157 -10.16 -17.20 -8.67
C LYS A 157 -11.03 -16.27 -9.53
N ASN A 158 -11.37 -15.09 -9.02
CA ASN A 158 -12.13 -14.08 -9.75
C ASN A 158 -11.24 -13.24 -10.72
N LEU A 159 -9.92 -13.46 -10.68
CA LEU A 159 -8.94 -12.75 -11.48
C LEU A 159 -8.35 -13.67 -12.56
N ASN A 160 -7.90 -13.07 -13.65
CA ASN A 160 -7.13 -13.81 -14.66
C ASN A 160 -5.68 -14.01 -14.19
N LYS A 161 -5.40 -15.19 -13.62
CA LYS A 161 -4.08 -15.54 -13.07
C LYS A 161 -2.94 -15.45 -14.09
N ASP A 162 -3.18 -15.80 -15.35
CA ASP A 162 -2.15 -15.74 -16.38
C ASP A 162 -1.76 -14.29 -16.70
N ARG A 163 -2.70 -13.35 -16.62
CA ARG A 163 -2.39 -11.91 -16.72
C ARG A 163 -1.68 -11.40 -15.48
N LEU A 164 -2.06 -11.83 -14.26
CA LEU A 164 -1.33 -11.42 -13.05
C LEU A 164 0.16 -11.78 -13.18
N LYS A 165 0.47 -13.01 -13.61
CA LYS A 165 1.82 -13.52 -13.87
C LYS A 165 2.60 -12.76 -14.94
N LYS A 166 1.92 -12.10 -15.88
CA LYS A 166 2.55 -11.33 -16.96
C LYS A 166 2.67 -9.84 -16.66
N THR A 167 2.03 -9.37 -15.59
CA THR A 167 1.89 -7.92 -15.32
C THR A 167 2.35 -7.56 -13.91
N ILE A 168 1.52 -7.83 -12.89
CA ILE A 168 1.77 -7.37 -11.53
C ILE A 168 2.70 -8.30 -10.74
N TYR A 169 2.86 -9.54 -11.17
CA TYR A 169 3.94 -10.41 -10.70
C TYR A 169 5.08 -10.36 -11.72
N GLN A 170 6.16 -9.71 -11.33
CA GLN A 170 7.43 -9.73 -12.04
C GLN A 170 8.33 -10.78 -11.39
N ARG A 171 9.44 -11.14 -12.06
CA ARG A 171 10.32 -12.27 -11.69
C ARG A 171 10.46 -12.50 -10.18
N ASP A 172 10.82 -11.45 -9.44
CA ASP A 172 11.06 -11.50 -7.99
C ASP A 172 10.27 -10.42 -7.21
N ALA A 173 9.24 -9.83 -7.82
CA ALA A 173 8.46 -8.73 -7.25
C ALA A 173 6.96 -8.85 -7.50
N ALA A 174 6.17 -8.36 -6.56
CA ALA A 174 4.73 -8.22 -6.70
C ALA A 174 4.29 -6.76 -6.52
N TYR A 175 3.44 -6.28 -7.42
CA TYR A 175 2.74 -4.98 -7.37
C TYR A 175 1.28 -5.21 -7.04
N THR A 176 1.03 -5.72 -5.83
CA THR A 176 -0.28 -6.09 -5.30
C THR A 176 -0.68 -5.14 -4.17
N PRO A 177 -1.49 -4.10 -4.43
CA PRO A 177 -1.80 -3.10 -3.43
C PRO A 177 -2.60 -3.64 -2.24
N ILE A 178 -2.07 -3.55 -1.01
CA ILE A 178 -2.78 -3.92 0.23
C ILE A 178 -2.97 -2.64 1.07
N PRO A 179 -4.08 -1.91 0.91
CA PRO A 179 -4.41 -0.76 1.75
C PRO A 179 -4.74 -1.14 3.20
N PHE A 180 -4.51 -0.23 4.14
CA PHE A 180 -4.84 -0.35 5.56
C PHE A 180 -5.17 1.03 6.14
N ALA A 181 -6.15 1.11 7.03
CA ALA A 181 -6.72 2.38 7.49
C ALA A 181 -6.05 2.94 8.75
N LYS A 182 -5.57 2.07 9.64
CA LYS A 182 -4.99 2.40 10.96
C LYS A 182 -3.53 2.01 11.06
N GLY A 183 -3.09 0.97 10.35
CA GLY A 183 -1.69 0.57 10.32
C GLY A 183 -1.45 -0.86 9.85
N MET A 184 -0.18 -1.23 9.75
CA MET A 184 0.24 -2.59 9.45
C MET A 184 1.41 -3.03 10.31
N ARG A 185 1.50 -4.33 10.57
CA ARG A 185 2.65 -4.96 11.21
C ARG A 185 3.05 -6.19 10.41
N LEU A 186 4.30 -6.23 9.97
CA LEU A 186 4.87 -7.30 9.16
C LEU A 186 6.01 -7.98 9.92
N VAL A 187 5.85 -9.27 10.14
CA VAL A 187 6.78 -10.10 10.92
C VAL A 187 7.31 -11.22 10.05
N TRP A 188 8.61 -11.46 10.10
CA TRP A 188 9.24 -12.64 9.56
C TRP A 188 9.59 -13.62 10.68
N VAL A 189 9.33 -14.91 10.45
CA VAL A 189 9.73 -16.02 11.32
C VAL A 189 10.65 -16.92 10.52
N GLY A 190 11.92 -16.98 10.91
CA GLY A 190 12.94 -17.68 10.15
C GLY A 190 14.32 -17.67 10.79
N ASP A 191 15.32 -18.13 10.04
CA ASP A 191 16.70 -18.33 10.49
C ASP A 191 17.64 -17.28 9.86
N LEU A 192 18.26 -16.45 10.71
CA LEU A 192 19.24 -15.44 10.30
C LEU A 192 20.51 -16.02 9.68
N GLN A 193 20.77 -17.32 9.82
CA GLN A 193 21.89 -17.99 9.16
C GLN A 193 21.64 -18.24 7.67
N THR A 194 20.40 -18.04 7.19
CA THR A 194 19.98 -18.25 5.80
C THR A 194 19.75 -16.93 5.07
N ILE A 195 19.76 -16.95 3.73
CA ILE A 195 19.49 -15.77 2.90
C ILE A 195 18.07 -15.23 3.16
N HIS A 196 17.94 -13.91 3.33
CA HIS A 196 16.66 -13.23 3.61
C HIS A 196 16.60 -11.82 2.99
N PHE A 197 16.79 -11.74 1.67
CA PHE A 197 16.60 -10.49 0.93
C PHE A 197 15.14 -10.09 0.92
N TYR A 198 14.84 -8.85 1.32
CA TYR A 198 13.48 -8.32 1.21
C TYR A 198 13.45 -6.83 0.92
N GLN A 199 12.40 -6.40 0.22
CA GLN A 199 11.95 -5.02 0.14
C GLN A 199 10.43 -4.96 0.24
N VAL A 200 9.93 -4.00 1.03
CA VAL A 200 8.51 -3.71 1.21
C VAL A 200 8.32 -2.22 1.00
N GLY A 201 7.72 -1.87 -0.13
CA GLY A 201 7.36 -0.49 -0.49
C GLY A 201 5.96 -0.16 0.02
N VAL A 202 5.85 0.92 0.78
CA VAL A 202 4.62 1.37 1.43
C VAL A 202 4.37 2.83 1.09
N ARG A 203 3.12 3.17 0.76
CA ARG A 203 2.65 4.56 0.78
C ARG A 203 2.06 4.87 2.15
N LEU A 204 2.46 6.00 2.73
CA LEU A 204 1.90 6.54 3.96
C LEU A 204 1.09 7.79 3.62
N TYR A 205 -0.20 7.76 3.93
CA TYR A 205 -1.10 8.90 3.70
C TYR A 205 -1.15 9.79 4.95
N GLU A 206 -1.53 11.05 4.76
CA GLU A 206 -1.77 11.98 5.87
C GLU A 206 -2.90 11.46 6.78
N GLU A 207 -2.80 11.77 8.07
CA GLU A 207 -3.83 11.42 9.05
C GLU A 207 -5.20 11.98 8.63
N GLY A 208 -6.25 11.17 8.80
CA GLY A 208 -7.60 11.49 8.33
C GLY A 208 -7.88 11.14 6.86
N THR A 209 -6.88 10.69 6.08
CA THR A 209 -7.13 10.14 4.74
C THR A 209 -8.02 8.90 4.83
N LYS A 210 -9.12 8.91 4.08
CA LYS A 210 -10.06 7.79 4.02
C LYS A 210 -9.46 6.65 3.20
N VAL A 211 -8.86 5.69 3.89
CA VAL A 211 -8.39 4.42 3.29
C VAL A 211 -9.32 3.30 3.70
N ILE A 212 -9.76 2.50 2.73
CA ILE A 212 -10.50 1.26 2.97
C ILE A 212 -9.50 0.12 3.00
N SER A 213 -9.43 -0.55 4.14
CA SER A 213 -8.53 -1.66 4.40
C SER A 213 -8.79 -2.81 3.43
N PHE A 214 -7.72 -3.43 2.96
CA PHE A 214 -7.80 -4.63 2.13
C PHE A 214 -8.53 -5.74 2.87
N SER A 215 -9.46 -6.39 2.18
CA SER A 215 -9.91 -7.73 2.51
C SER A 215 -9.75 -8.63 1.29
N PRO A 216 -9.60 -9.95 1.45
CA PRO A 216 -9.53 -10.88 0.32
C PRO A 216 -10.70 -10.73 -0.67
N GLU A 217 -11.89 -10.37 -0.17
CA GLU A 217 -13.10 -10.10 -0.96
C GLU A 217 -12.91 -8.95 -1.96
N ASP A 218 -11.97 -8.03 -1.75
CA ASP A 218 -11.64 -6.98 -2.72
C ASP A 218 -11.22 -7.56 -4.07
N LEU A 219 -10.60 -8.76 -4.09
CA LEU A 219 -10.24 -9.42 -5.34
C LEU A 219 -11.48 -9.82 -6.16
N ALA A 220 -12.61 -10.09 -5.49
CA ALA A 220 -13.90 -10.31 -6.14
C ALA A 220 -14.58 -8.98 -6.48
N THR A 221 -14.68 -8.08 -5.50
CA THR A 221 -15.35 -6.77 -5.60
C THR A 221 -14.77 -5.91 -6.72
N TYR A 222 -13.45 -5.85 -6.84
CA TYR A 222 -12.76 -5.07 -7.86
C TYR A 222 -12.26 -5.91 -9.04
N SER A 223 -12.74 -7.15 -9.19
CA SER A 223 -12.30 -8.08 -10.23
C SER A 223 -12.34 -7.47 -11.64
N GLU A 224 -13.42 -6.76 -12.00
CA GLU A 224 -13.53 -6.08 -13.30
C GLU A 224 -12.44 -5.00 -13.47
N THR A 225 -12.22 -4.18 -12.44
CA THR A 225 -11.20 -3.13 -12.47
C THR A 225 -9.80 -3.72 -12.59
N ILE A 226 -9.47 -4.71 -11.77
CA ILE A 226 -8.17 -5.41 -11.78
C ILE A 226 -7.93 -6.08 -13.14
N ASN A 227 -8.94 -6.77 -13.66
CA ASN A 227 -8.87 -7.44 -14.97
C ASN A 227 -8.72 -6.45 -16.14
N ARG A 228 -9.34 -5.26 -16.06
CA ARG A 228 -9.15 -4.20 -17.05
C ARG A 228 -7.74 -3.63 -16.99
N VAL A 229 -7.27 -3.25 -15.81
CA VAL A 229 -5.93 -2.68 -15.59
C VAL A 229 -4.84 -3.66 -16.06
N THR A 230 -4.95 -4.93 -15.66
CA THR A 230 -3.99 -5.95 -16.08
C THR A 230 -4.08 -6.29 -17.57
N ALA A 231 -5.21 -6.06 -18.24
CA ALA A 231 -5.26 -6.10 -19.71
C ALA A 231 -4.41 -4.98 -20.32
N SER A 232 -4.61 -3.74 -19.85
CA SER A 232 -3.85 -2.57 -20.28
C SER A 232 -2.35 -2.72 -20.02
N LEU A 233 -1.95 -3.27 -18.88
CA LEU A 233 -0.53 -3.53 -18.59
C LEU A 233 0.06 -4.65 -19.46
N SER A 234 -0.74 -5.63 -19.89
CA SER A 234 -0.26 -6.76 -20.69
C SER A 234 -0.05 -6.41 -22.17
N ASP A 235 -0.79 -5.43 -22.67
CA ASP A 235 -0.68 -4.91 -24.04
C ASP A 235 -1.11 -3.43 -24.04
N PRO A 236 -0.20 -2.52 -23.69
CA PRO A 236 -0.52 -1.09 -23.58
C PRO A 236 -0.94 -0.46 -24.91
N ASP A 237 -0.41 -0.92 -26.04
CA ASP A 237 -0.71 -0.36 -27.36
C ASP A 237 -2.17 -0.60 -27.76
N GLN A 238 -2.74 -1.75 -27.38
CA GLN A 238 -4.13 -2.08 -27.69
C GLN A 238 -5.13 -1.62 -26.62
N ASN A 239 -4.73 -1.65 -25.34
CA ASN A 239 -5.67 -1.59 -24.23
C ASN A 239 -5.53 -0.35 -23.34
N LEU A 240 -4.55 0.52 -23.59
CA LEU A 240 -4.41 1.78 -22.85
C LEU A 240 -5.05 2.91 -23.65
N ASN A 241 -6.00 3.63 -23.03
CA ASN A 241 -6.62 4.79 -23.65
C ASN A 241 -5.95 6.05 -23.09
N PRO A 242 -5.23 6.87 -23.88
CA PRO A 242 -4.40 7.97 -23.36
C PRO A 242 -5.14 9.08 -22.59
N ARG A 243 -6.47 8.99 -22.49
CA ARG A 243 -7.34 9.89 -21.72
C ARG A 243 -7.84 9.30 -20.39
N SER A 244 -7.41 8.08 -20.05
CA SER A 244 -7.74 7.41 -18.78
C SER A 244 -6.80 7.81 -17.66
#